data_AF-A0A8K0XCF1-F1
#
_entry.id   AF-A0A8K0XCF1-F1
#
_cell.length_a   1.000
_cell.length_b   1.000
_cell.length_c   1.000
_cell.angle_alpha   90.00
_cell.angle_beta   90.00
_cell.angle_gamma   90.00
#
_symmetry.space_group_name_H-M   'P 1'
#
loop_
_entity.id
_entity.type
_entity.pdbx_description
1 polymer ?
#
loop_
_entity_poly.entity_id
_entity_poly.type
_entity_poly.pdbx_seq_one_letter_code
_entity_poly.pdbx_strand_id
1 'polypeptide(L)'
;MATHTVNMTNNCGFGVVRRNTSPTLDQIPSITLATGSQSYTNATVQAGAFLNTGYCGPNGGNCTTVDISMNDTMSVVVVDLIPTHVFSVPVGFTYFNGCDGAGVSCLSADCINAIRDPSEDSGIVTCSVAGAGVLVTFCPNFDVTSSTTSMGATASPSSTTTSASSPTSTTSSNRSALIGGVVGGAVGALLVGLIISLVCFFRRRRQRRTKPGEEFHIEEFTTPAPYSVHPPEIASPVTVSTRKTDGYNSSTFALVRSSATSLDPVAASSPVSLSSGGGQLGLRPLPLPPAQQPSPSSPAGDRVSRSLDLDRIVEGLAERFGWTAPPPGVDSATLTSRGGGTSEPPEYR
;
A
#
# COMPACT_ATOMS: atom_id res chain seq x y z
N MET A 1 -25.06 2.12 -9.85
CA MET A 1 -23.77 1.87 -9.16
C MET A 1 -22.90 3.05 -9.47
N ALA A 2 -22.41 3.73 -8.44
CA ALA A 2 -21.44 4.78 -8.64
C ALA A 2 -20.06 4.14 -8.93
N THR A 3 -19.16 4.92 -9.51
CA THR A 3 -17.78 4.49 -9.77
C THR A 3 -16.84 5.29 -8.91
N HIS A 4 -15.98 4.62 -8.17
CA HIS A 4 -14.93 5.22 -7.35
C HIS A 4 -13.63 5.27 -8.12
N THR A 5 -12.82 6.31 -7.89
CA THR A 5 -11.55 6.51 -8.57
C THR A 5 -10.42 6.69 -7.56
N VAL A 6 -9.33 5.94 -7.75
CA VAL A 6 -8.08 6.11 -7.01
C VAL A 6 -7.01 6.66 -7.95
N ASN A 7 -6.52 7.84 -7.65
CA ASN A 7 -5.39 8.46 -8.33
C ASN A 7 -4.15 8.38 -7.45
N MET A 8 -3.00 8.08 -8.05
CA MET A 8 -1.72 8.05 -7.34
C MET A 8 -0.74 9.03 -7.99
N THR A 9 -0.01 9.77 -7.17
CA THR A 9 1.03 10.72 -7.63
C THR A 9 2.31 10.51 -6.82
N ASN A 10 3.46 10.46 -7.51
CA ASN A 10 4.77 10.40 -6.87
C ASN A 10 5.50 11.75 -7.01
N ASN A 11 5.62 12.49 -5.92
CA ASN A 11 6.35 13.75 -5.85
C ASN A 11 7.74 13.61 -5.21
N CYS A 12 8.20 12.40 -4.90
CA CYS A 12 9.43 12.21 -4.13
C CYS A 12 10.72 12.63 -4.85
N GLY A 13 10.67 13.07 -6.11
CA GLY A 13 11.84 13.44 -6.92
C GLY A 13 12.72 12.26 -7.33
N PHE A 14 12.56 11.11 -6.69
CA PHE A 14 13.23 9.85 -7.02
C PHE A 14 12.18 8.87 -7.56
N GLY A 15 12.33 8.46 -8.82
CA GLY A 15 11.53 7.37 -9.38
C GLY A 15 11.07 7.50 -10.83
N VAL A 16 11.20 8.67 -11.44
CA VAL A 16 10.94 8.75 -12.89
C VAL A 16 12.08 8.11 -13.71
N VAL A 17 13.30 8.05 -13.14
CA VAL A 17 14.51 7.58 -13.86
C VAL A 17 15.10 6.28 -13.27
N ARG A 18 14.81 5.95 -12.01
CA ARG A 18 15.20 4.64 -11.44
C ARG A 18 14.07 3.66 -11.69
N ARG A 19 14.34 2.60 -12.47
CA ARG A 19 13.35 1.65 -13.02
C ARG A 19 12.45 0.93 -11.98
N ASN A 20 12.65 1.15 -10.69
CA ASN A 20 11.99 0.40 -9.62
C ASN A 20 11.26 1.29 -8.60
N THR A 21 11.04 2.59 -8.88
CA THR A 21 10.28 3.45 -7.96
C THR A 21 8.97 3.92 -8.57
N SER A 22 7.89 3.21 -8.25
CA SER A 22 6.58 3.45 -8.85
C SER A 22 5.48 3.33 -7.78
N PRO A 23 4.49 4.24 -7.76
CA PRO A 23 3.26 4.00 -7.03
C PRO A 23 2.65 2.67 -7.47
N THR A 24 2.18 1.88 -6.50
CA THR A 24 1.53 0.60 -6.75
C THR A 24 0.24 0.58 -5.96
N LEU A 25 -0.85 0.19 -6.61
CA LEU A 25 -2.13 -0.12 -5.99
C LEU A 25 -2.35 -1.63 -6.07
N ASP A 26 -2.31 -2.30 -4.93
CA ASP A 26 -2.50 -3.76 -4.84
C ASP A 26 -3.76 -4.10 -4.05
N GLN A 27 -4.55 -5.03 -4.56
CA GLN A 27 -5.63 -5.69 -3.85
C GLN A 27 -5.15 -7.03 -3.29
N ILE A 28 -5.65 -7.44 -2.13
CA ILE A 28 -5.30 -8.75 -1.57
C ILE A 28 -5.97 -9.89 -2.33
N PRO A 29 -5.25 -11.01 -2.58
CA PRO A 29 -3.93 -11.39 -2.05
C PRO A 29 -2.73 -11.05 -2.96
N SER A 30 -2.49 -9.78 -3.28
CA SER A 30 -1.39 -9.25 -4.12
C SER A 30 -1.69 -9.25 -5.62
N ILE A 31 -2.90 -8.84 -5.99
CA ILE A 31 -3.28 -8.51 -7.36
C ILE A 31 -3.01 -7.02 -7.58
N THR A 32 -2.02 -6.71 -8.41
CA THR A 32 -1.74 -5.33 -8.80
C THR A 32 -2.85 -4.79 -9.69
N LEU A 33 -3.55 -3.78 -9.20
CA LEU A 33 -4.64 -3.09 -9.87
C LEU A 33 -4.12 -1.95 -10.76
N ALA A 34 -3.11 -1.21 -10.30
CA ALA A 34 -2.49 -0.12 -11.04
C ALA A 34 -1.04 0.10 -10.60
N THR A 35 -0.22 0.63 -11.53
CA THR A 35 1.15 1.07 -11.24
C THR A 35 1.46 2.41 -11.91
N GLY A 36 2.36 3.18 -11.32
CA GLY A 36 2.74 4.50 -11.80
C GLY A 36 1.72 5.57 -11.41
N SER A 37 1.75 6.70 -12.11
CA SER A 37 0.79 7.80 -11.93
C SER A 37 -0.56 7.53 -12.63
N GLN A 38 -1.04 6.28 -12.57
CA GLN A 38 -2.27 5.87 -13.24
C GLN A 38 -3.49 6.00 -12.32
N SER A 39 -4.63 6.28 -12.95
CA SER A 39 -5.95 6.26 -12.32
C SER A 39 -6.52 4.84 -12.37
N TYR A 40 -7.08 4.36 -11.25
CA TYR A 40 -7.86 3.13 -11.20
C TYR A 40 -9.32 3.45 -10.86
N THR A 41 -10.27 2.91 -11.62
CA THR A 41 -11.70 3.17 -11.42
C THR A 41 -12.49 1.88 -11.39
N ASN A 42 -13.31 1.68 -10.34
CA ASN A 42 -14.17 0.50 -10.18
C ASN A 42 -15.41 0.86 -9.32
N ALA A 43 -16.45 0.02 -9.36
CA ALA A 43 -17.65 0.15 -8.51
C ALA A 43 -17.34 -0.11 -7.03
N THR A 44 -16.34 -0.94 -6.73
CA THR A 44 -15.80 -1.11 -5.38
C THR A 44 -14.28 -1.17 -5.44
N VAL A 45 -13.62 -0.65 -4.41
CA VAL A 45 -12.15 -0.67 -4.30
C VAL A 45 -11.79 -1.15 -2.91
N GLN A 46 -10.97 -2.20 -2.81
CA GLN A 46 -10.38 -2.65 -1.55
C GLN A 46 -8.91 -2.95 -1.81
N ALA A 47 -8.04 -1.97 -1.56
CA ALA A 47 -6.66 -2.00 -2.00
C ALA A 47 -5.74 -1.22 -1.04
N GLY A 48 -4.44 -1.50 -1.13
CA GLY A 48 -3.39 -0.73 -0.48
C GLY A 48 -2.57 0.00 -1.54
N ALA A 49 -2.40 1.31 -1.37
CA ALA A 49 -1.52 2.11 -2.21
C ALA A 49 -0.19 2.35 -1.48
N PHE A 50 0.92 2.04 -2.13
CA PHE A 50 2.27 2.24 -1.57
C PHE A 50 3.24 2.66 -2.66
N LEU A 51 4.35 3.30 -2.27
CA LEU A 51 5.44 3.59 -3.20
C LEU A 51 6.40 2.41 -3.21
N ASN A 52 6.35 1.59 -4.26
CA ASN A 52 7.31 0.51 -4.42
C ASN A 52 8.69 1.11 -4.68
N THR A 53 9.63 0.98 -3.76
CA THR A 53 11.03 1.44 -3.90
C THR A 53 12.00 0.32 -4.26
N GLY A 54 11.48 -0.91 -4.48
CA GLY A 54 12.26 -2.14 -4.65
C GLY A 54 12.43 -2.97 -3.37
N TYR A 55 12.06 -2.43 -2.20
CA TYR A 55 12.14 -3.13 -0.91
C TYR A 55 10.77 -3.46 -0.29
N CYS A 56 9.68 -2.99 -0.90
CA CYS A 56 8.34 -3.31 -0.42
C CYS A 56 8.02 -4.78 -0.72
N GLY A 57 7.51 -5.48 0.28
CA GLY A 57 6.92 -6.80 0.16
C GLY A 57 5.53 -6.76 -0.49
N PRO A 58 4.88 -7.93 -0.61
CA PRO A 58 3.52 -8.03 -1.12
C PRO A 58 2.55 -7.12 -0.36
N ASN A 59 1.62 -6.48 -1.08
CA ASN A 59 0.62 -5.56 -0.51
C ASN A 59 1.21 -4.37 0.26
N GLY A 60 2.43 -3.95 -0.06
CA GLY A 60 3.08 -2.82 0.59
C GLY A 60 3.82 -3.15 1.89
N GLY A 61 3.97 -4.44 2.24
CA GLY A 61 4.74 -4.83 3.42
C GLY A 61 6.13 -4.18 3.46
N ASN A 62 6.60 -3.80 4.65
CA ASN A 62 7.81 -3.01 4.87
C ASN A 62 7.81 -1.62 4.19
N CYS A 63 6.65 -1.10 3.82
CA CYS A 63 6.50 0.25 3.28
C CYS A 63 5.32 0.96 3.92
N THR A 64 5.26 2.28 3.73
CA THR A 64 4.09 3.07 4.14
C THR A 64 2.96 2.79 3.16
N THR A 65 1.83 2.33 3.69
CA THR A 65 0.67 1.93 2.91
C THR A 65 -0.49 2.86 3.22
N VAL A 66 -1.23 3.25 2.19
CA VAL A 66 -2.55 3.89 2.32
C VAL A 66 -3.59 2.84 2.01
N ASP A 67 -4.33 2.42 3.03
CA ASP A 67 -5.41 1.47 2.88
C ASP A 67 -6.70 2.17 2.46
N ILE A 68 -7.31 1.62 1.42
CA ILE A 68 -8.44 2.22 0.71
C ILE A 68 -9.54 1.17 0.63
N SER A 69 -10.71 1.50 1.19
CA SER A 69 -11.95 0.73 1.08
C SER A 69 -13.05 1.66 0.57
N MET A 70 -13.61 1.40 -0.61
CA MET A 70 -14.60 2.27 -1.25
C MET A 70 -15.76 1.45 -1.80
N ASN A 71 -16.98 1.86 -1.47
CA ASN A 71 -18.22 1.29 -2.00
C ASN A 71 -19.32 2.37 -2.08
N ASP A 72 -20.48 1.99 -2.65
CA ASP A 72 -21.63 2.89 -2.86
C ASP A 72 -22.21 3.52 -1.57
N THR A 73 -21.92 2.97 -0.39
CA THR A 73 -22.43 3.46 0.91
C THR A 73 -21.43 4.29 1.69
N MET A 74 -20.18 3.84 1.75
CA MET A 74 -19.12 4.48 2.52
C MET A 74 -17.77 4.19 1.88
N SER A 75 -16.95 5.23 1.78
CA SER A 75 -15.53 5.15 1.47
C SER A 75 -14.74 5.47 2.72
N VAL A 76 -13.71 4.68 3.00
CA VAL A 76 -12.81 4.81 4.14
C VAL A 76 -11.37 4.69 3.65
N VAL A 77 -10.54 5.64 4.06
CA VAL A 77 -9.13 5.68 3.71
C VAL A 77 -8.33 5.98 4.96
N VAL A 78 -7.19 5.30 5.10
CA VAL A 78 -6.30 5.47 6.24
C VAL A 78 -4.85 5.23 5.85
N VAL A 79 -3.92 5.88 6.55
CA VAL A 79 -2.48 5.56 6.45
C VAL A 79 -2.17 4.47 7.47
N ASP A 80 -1.71 3.31 7.00
CA ASP A 80 -1.42 2.14 7.82
C ASP A 80 0.09 2.01 8.10
N LEU A 81 0.43 1.96 9.39
CA LEU A 81 1.74 1.69 9.97
C LEU A 81 1.69 0.56 11.02
N ILE A 82 0.62 -0.25 11.03
CA ILE A 82 0.49 -1.46 11.86
C ILE A 82 1.67 -2.42 11.55
N PRO A 83 2.19 -3.17 12.54
CA PRO A 83 3.30 -4.09 12.33
C PRO A 83 3.13 -4.99 11.09
N THR A 84 4.20 -5.08 10.31
CA THR A 84 4.34 -5.47 8.87
C THR A 84 4.43 -4.30 7.90
N HIS A 85 3.94 -3.10 8.26
CA HIS A 85 4.23 -1.84 7.58
C HIS A 85 5.27 -1.02 8.35
N VAL A 86 6.04 -0.20 7.64
CA VAL A 86 6.99 0.73 8.26
C VAL A 86 7.00 2.03 7.48
N PHE A 87 7.30 3.13 8.16
CA PHE A 87 7.47 4.40 7.48
C PHE A 87 8.66 4.34 6.51
N SER A 88 8.39 4.43 5.20
CA SER A 88 9.38 4.37 4.13
C SER A 88 9.47 5.70 3.37
N VAL A 89 8.34 6.34 3.11
CA VAL A 89 8.25 7.67 2.50
C VAL A 89 7.08 8.46 3.08
N PRO A 90 7.18 9.81 3.10
CA PRO A 90 6.02 10.65 3.36
C PRO A 90 4.88 10.31 2.41
N VAL A 91 3.65 10.24 2.93
CA VAL A 91 2.46 9.98 2.13
C VAL A 91 1.30 10.81 2.65
N GLY A 92 0.40 11.20 1.77
CA GLY A 92 -0.89 11.74 2.15
C GLY A 92 -1.96 11.31 1.17
N PHE A 93 -3.21 11.50 1.56
CA PHE A 93 -4.31 11.36 0.63
C PHE A 93 -5.34 12.46 0.85
N THR A 94 -6.11 12.75 -0.19
CA THR A 94 -7.26 13.65 -0.14
C THR A 94 -8.39 13.09 -0.97
N TYR A 95 -9.62 13.20 -0.46
CA TYR A 95 -10.81 12.90 -1.23
C TYR A 95 -11.07 13.96 -2.31
N PHE A 96 -11.67 13.53 -3.42
CA PHE A 96 -12.19 14.36 -4.49
C PHE A 96 -13.49 13.75 -5.05
N ASN A 97 -14.30 14.52 -5.78
CA ASN A 97 -15.61 14.08 -6.27
C ASN A 97 -16.55 13.61 -5.13
N GLY A 98 -16.41 14.23 -3.96
CA GLY A 98 -17.11 13.86 -2.73
C GLY A 98 -16.19 14.02 -1.53
N CYS A 99 -16.63 14.74 -0.49
CA CYS A 99 -15.82 15.08 0.68
C CYS A 99 -14.50 15.80 0.34
N ASP A 100 -14.52 16.66 -0.67
CA ASP A 100 -13.32 17.26 -1.27
C ASP A 100 -12.41 17.93 -0.25
N GLY A 101 -11.12 17.60 -0.31
CA GLY A 101 -10.11 18.13 0.60
C GLY A 101 -10.05 17.44 1.97
N ALA A 102 -11.00 16.57 2.31
CA ALA A 102 -10.88 15.71 3.48
C ALA A 102 -9.75 14.69 3.25
N GLY A 103 -8.88 14.52 4.24
CA GLY A 103 -7.72 13.66 4.11
C GLY A 103 -6.71 13.89 5.21
N VAL A 104 -5.62 13.12 5.18
CA VAL A 104 -4.50 13.25 6.12
C VAL A 104 -3.17 13.16 5.39
N SER A 105 -2.12 13.71 6.00
CA SER A 105 -0.76 13.62 5.51
C SER A 105 0.18 13.20 6.64
N CYS A 106 1.02 12.22 6.34
CA CYS A 106 2.03 11.67 7.22
C CYS A 106 3.41 11.95 6.64
N LEU A 107 4.11 12.89 7.28
CA LEU A 107 5.43 13.37 6.83
C LEU A 107 6.60 12.69 7.53
N SER A 108 6.33 11.95 8.60
CA SER A 108 7.34 11.27 9.41
C SER A 108 6.81 9.95 9.96
N ALA A 109 7.75 9.14 10.44
CA ALA A 109 7.47 7.88 11.11
C ALA A 109 6.66 8.01 12.40
N ASP A 110 6.47 9.22 12.93
CA ASP A 110 5.68 9.53 14.16
C ASP A 110 4.34 10.21 13.84
N CYS A 111 3.84 10.08 12.60
CA CYS A 111 2.53 10.58 12.21
C CYS A 111 1.42 10.15 13.20
N ILE A 112 0.74 11.12 13.80
CA ILE A 112 -0.40 10.94 14.71
C ILE A 112 -1.70 10.55 13.98
N ASN A 113 -1.74 10.78 12.67
CA ASN A 113 -2.89 10.47 11.82
C ASN A 113 -2.72 9.14 11.05
N ALA A 114 -1.76 8.31 11.45
CA ALA A 114 -1.60 6.96 10.94
C ALA A 114 -2.01 5.97 12.03
N ILE A 115 -2.62 4.86 11.62
CA ILE A 115 -2.91 3.73 12.52
C ILE A 115 -1.63 2.93 12.71
N ARG A 116 -1.26 2.64 13.95
CA ARG A 116 -0.09 1.84 14.35
C ARG A 116 -0.47 0.62 15.15
N ASP A 117 -1.63 0.66 15.79
CA ASP A 117 -2.22 -0.44 16.51
C ASP A 117 -3.62 -0.71 15.93
N PRO A 118 -4.02 -1.96 15.70
CA PRO A 118 -5.34 -2.27 15.17
C PRO A 118 -6.50 -1.75 16.03
N SER A 119 -6.27 -1.39 17.30
CA SER A 119 -7.27 -0.78 18.17
C SER A 119 -7.37 0.75 18.03
N GLU A 120 -6.48 1.39 17.27
CA GLU A 120 -6.52 2.83 17.02
C GLU A 120 -7.53 3.17 15.91
N ASP A 121 -8.33 4.21 16.15
CA ASP A 121 -9.25 4.81 15.17
C ASP A 121 -8.76 6.18 14.68
N SER A 122 -7.60 6.64 15.17
CA SER A 122 -7.01 7.92 14.80
C SER A 122 -6.55 7.91 13.34
N GLY A 123 -6.97 8.93 12.59
CA GLY A 123 -6.55 9.10 11.20
C GLY A 123 -7.40 8.36 10.16
N ILE A 124 -8.44 7.65 10.59
CA ILE A 124 -9.47 7.12 9.68
C ILE A 124 -10.28 8.28 9.13
N VAL A 125 -10.24 8.47 7.81
CA VAL A 125 -11.08 9.45 7.12
C VAL A 125 -12.16 8.71 6.36
N THR A 126 -13.41 9.10 6.61
CA THR A 126 -14.59 8.48 5.97
C THR A 126 -15.30 9.49 5.08
N CYS A 127 -15.93 8.98 4.02
CA CYS A 127 -16.77 9.75 3.11
C CYS A 127 -18.01 8.93 2.73
N SER A 128 -19.20 9.44 3.04
CA SER A 128 -20.47 8.77 2.75
C SER A 128 -21.06 9.13 1.38
N VAL A 129 -20.24 9.67 0.47
CA VAL A 129 -20.69 10.08 -0.88
C VAL A 129 -20.39 8.96 -1.87
N ALA A 130 -21.43 8.47 -2.54
CA ALA A 130 -21.29 7.48 -3.61
C ALA A 130 -20.46 8.07 -4.77
N GLY A 131 -19.50 7.30 -5.28
CA GLY A 131 -18.61 7.75 -6.35
C GLY A 131 -17.51 8.74 -5.93
N ALA A 132 -17.28 8.91 -4.62
CA ALA A 132 -16.11 9.62 -4.13
C ALA A 132 -14.82 9.00 -4.71
N GLY A 133 -13.83 9.84 -4.97
CA GLY A 133 -12.49 9.48 -5.40
C GLY A 133 -11.44 9.85 -4.37
N VAL A 134 -10.25 9.26 -4.46
CA VAL A 134 -9.13 9.48 -3.54
C VAL A 134 -7.86 9.74 -4.34
N LEU A 135 -7.19 10.84 -4.05
CA LEU A 135 -5.86 11.17 -4.57
C LEU A 135 -4.83 10.82 -3.50
N VAL A 136 -4.03 9.79 -3.74
CA VAL A 136 -2.87 9.41 -2.94
C VAL A 136 -1.64 10.13 -3.48
N THR A 137 -0.95 10.87 -2.62
CA THR A 137 0.25 11.63 -2.98
C THR A 137 1.42 11.15 -2.12
N PHE A 138 2.43 10.58 -2.77
CA PHE A 138 3.71 10.26 -2.14
C PHE A 138 4.60 11.50 -2.18
N CYS A 139 5.20 11.83 -1.03
CA CYS A 139 5.98 13.05 -0.80
C CYS A 139 5.22 14.36 -1.09
N PRO A 140 4.06 14.61 -0.44
CA PRO A 140 3.18 15.75 -0.76
C PRO A 140 3.83 17.13 -0.57
N ASN A 141 4.85 17.26 0.28
CA ASN A 141 5.54 18.54 0.55
C ASN A 141 6.91 18.64 -0.11
N PHE A 142 7.26 17.71 -1.01
CA PHE A 142 8.49 17.82 -1.76
C PHE A 142 8.27 18.75 -2.94
N ASP A 143 8.27 20.06 -2.67
CA ASP A 143 8.34 21.05 -3.73
C ASP A 143 9.67 20.88 -4.47
N VAL A 144 9.59 20.41 -5.70
CA VAL A 144 10.72 20.18 -6.61
C VAL A 144 11.63 21.42 -6.71
N THR A 145 11.07 22.60 -6.42
CA THR A 145 11.75 23.90 -6.34
C THR A 145 12.92 23.94 -5.35
N SER A 146 12.94 23.10 -4.32
CA SER A 146 14.00 23.14 -3.28
C SER A 146 15.32 22.46 -3.69
N SER A 147 15.40 21.86 -4.88
CA SER A 147 16.61 21.13 -5.32
C SER A 147 17.45 21.86 -6.38
N THR A 148 17.09 23.11 -6.74
CA THR A 148 17.99 23.97 -7.53
C THR A 148 18.95 24.72 -6.61
N THR A 149 19.71 23.99 -5.78
CA THR A 149 20.89 24.54 -5.14
C THR A 149 21.96 24.67 -6.21
N SER A 150 22.05 25.88 -6.75
CA SER A 150 23.17 26.42 -7.52
C SER A 150 24.49 25.68 -7.24
N MET A 151 24.98 24.93 -8.22
CA MET A 151 26.40 24.59 -8.35
C MET A 151 27.17 25.89 -8.62
N GLY A 152 27.32 26.73 -7.61
CA GLY A 152 28.10 27.96 -7.62
C GLY A 152 29.54 27.67 -7.22
N ALA A 153 30.40 27.62 -8.22
CA ALA A 153 31.87 27.77 -8.21
C ALA A 153 32.63 27.50 -6.89
N THR A 154 33.33 26.36 -6.87
CA THR A 154 34.45 26.05 -5.98
C THR A 154 35.58 27.07 -6.16
N ALA A 155 35.78 27.93 -5.16
CA ALA A 155 37.07 28.56 -4.89
C ALA A 155 37.76 27.80 -3.73
N SER A 156 38.97 27.33 -3.99
CA SER A 156 39.95 26.74 -3.06
C SER A 156 41.10 27.76 -2.88
N PRO A 157 42.06 27.67 -1.93
CA PRO A 157 42.23 26.81 -0.75
C PRO A 157 42.63 27.57 0.55
N SER A 158 42.66 26.90 1.71
CA SER A 158 43.83 26.95 2.61
C SER A 158 43.77 25.96 3.77
N SER A 159 44.94 25.38 4.03
CA SER A 159 45.34 24.46 5.09
C SER A 159 45.18 25.02 6.52
N THR A 160 45.20 24.17 7.56
CA THR A 160 46.33 24.00 8.53
C THR A 160 45.90 23.30 9.85
N THR A 161 46.75 22.36 10.29
CA THR A 161 47.06 21.82 11.66
C THR A 161 46.14 20.92 12.49
N THR A 162 46.57 19.66 12.55
CA THR A 162 46.78 18.72 13.66
C THR A 162 46.73 19.21 15.11
N SER A 163 46.18 18.39 16.03
CA SER A 163 46.78 18.06 17.34
C SER A 163 46.13 16.82 18.00
N ALA A 164 46.96 16.00 18.64
CA ALA A 164 46.67 14.75 19.32
C ALA A 164 46.74 14.92 20.85
N SER A 165 46.01 14.09 21.62
CA SER A 165 46.22 13.74 23.04
C SER A 165 45.26 12.60 23.41
N SER A 166 45.73 11.38 23.68
CA SER A 166 46.31 10.79 24.92
C SER A 166 45.27 10.11 25.85
N PRO A 167 45.51 8.86 26.32
CA PRO A 167 44.54 8.01 27.04
C PRO A 167 44.62 8.15 28.58
N THR A 168 43.51 7.88 29.28
CA THR A 168 43.45 7.85 30.76
C THR A 168 42.86 6.53 31.29
N SER A 169 43.34 6.15 32.47
CA SER A 169 43.57 4.83 33.06
C SER A 169 42.48 4.26 33.98
N THR A 170 42.34 2.93 33.93
CA THR A 170 42.08 1.91 35.00
C THR A 170 41.31 2.25 36.29
N THR A 171 40.27 1.47 36.59
CA THR A 171 39.89 1.08 37.97
C THR A 171 39.34 -0.35 37.96
N SER A 172 40.03 -1.28 38.63
CA SER A 172 39.67 -2.70 38.77
C SER A 172 38.91 -2.92 40.09
N SER A 173 37.75 -3.57 40.04
CA SER A 173 37.03 -4.01 41.24
C SER A 173 36.39 -5.39 41.02
N ASN A 174 36.57 -6.24 42.03
CA ASN A 174 36.37 -7.69 41.97
C ASN A 174 34.89 -8.09 41.77
N ARG A 175 34.54 -8.57 40.56
CA ARG A 175 33.19 -9.10 40.20
C ARG A 175 33.25 -10.42 39.41
N SER A 176 34.26 -11.26 39.63
CA SER A 176 34.45 -12.48 38.83
C SER A 176 33.73 -13.74 39.35
N ALA A 177 33.05 -13.71 40.49
CA ALA A 177 32.48 -14.92 41.11
C ALA A 177 30.97 -15.14 40.92
N LEU A 178 30.20 -14.15 40.44
CA LEU A 178 28.73 -14.25 40.28
C LEU A 178 28.27 -14.41 38.81
N ILE A 179 29.18 -14.31 37.85
CA ILE A 179 28.86 -14.30 36.41
C ILE A 179 28.80 -15.72 35.81
N GLY A 180 29.31 -16.73 36.52
CA GLY A 180 29.38 -18.12 36.04
C GLY A 180 28.06 -18.89 35.98
N GLY A 181 27.00 -18.45 36.69
CA GLY A 181 25.72 -19.18 36.74
C GLY A 181 24.73 -18.82 35.62
N VAL A 182 24.77 -17.58 35.13
CA VAL A 182 23.72 -17.06 34.24
C VAL A 182 23.95 -17.45 32.78
N VAL A 183 25.21 -17.61 32.37
CA VAL A 183 25.58 -17.90 30.98
C VAL A 183 25.25 -19.36 30.61
N GLY A 184 25.34 -20.30 31.56
CA GLY A 184 24.96 -21.70 31.33
C GLY A 184 23.45 -21.91 31.14
N GLY A 185 22.62 -21.11 31.84
CA GLY A 185 21.17 -21.19 31.74
C GLY A 185 20.63 -20.69 30.40
N ALA A 186 21.20 -19.63 29.83
CA ALA A 186 20.76 -19.06 28.57
C ALA A 186 20.99 -20.01 27.39
N VAL A 187 22.14 -20.68 27.34
CA VAL A 187 22.47 -21.65 26.29
C VAL A 187 21.62 -22.92 26.42
N GLY A 188 21.39 -23.40 27.64
CA GLY A 188 20.53 -24.55 27.91
C GLY A 188 19.07 -24.31 27.53
N ALA A 189 18.51 -23.15 27.86
CA ALA A 189 17.13 -22.79 27.55
C ALA A 189 16.89 -22.64 26.04
N LEU A 190 17.86 -22.08 25.30
CA LEU A 190 17.79 -21.98 23.84
C LEU A 190 17.77 -23.37 23.17
N LEU A 191 18.60 -24.30 23.64
CA LEU A 191 18.66 -25.66 23.09
C LEU A 191 17.37 -26.43 23.34
N VAL A 192 16.80 -26.34 24.56
CA VAL A 192 15.52 -26.98 24.89
C VAL A 192 14.36 -26.36 24.11
N GLY A 193 14.33 -25.03 23.99
CA GLY A 193 13.31 -24.31 23.20
C GLY A 193 13.32 -24.71 21.72
N LEU A 194 14.50 -24.87 21.11
CA LEU A 194 14.64 -25.28 19.72
C LEU A 194 14.12 -26.71 19.50
N ILE A 195 14.39 -27.64 20.42
CA ILE A 195 13.89 -29.02 20.37
C ILE A 195 12.36 -29.05 20.48
N ILE A 196 11.75 -28.31 21.42
CA ILE A 196 10.28 -28.25 21.58
C ILE A 196 9.62 -27.66 20.32
N SER A 197 10.21 -26.60 19.74
CA SER A 197 9.72 -25.98 18.51
C SER A 197 9.74 -26.95 17.33
N LEU A 198 10.83 -27.71 17.14
CA LEU A 198 10.92 -28.74 16.10
C LEU A 198 9.88 -29.84 16.29
N VAL A 199 9.70 -30.35 17.52
CA VAL A 199 8.69 -31.39 17.81
C VAL A 199 7.27 -30.88 17.52
N CYS A 200 6.94 -29.65 17.93
CA CYS A 200 5.65 -29.03 17.65
C CYS A 200 5.44 -28.84 16.14
N PHE A 201 6.47 -28.39 15.41
CA PHE A 201 6.42 -28.24 13.96
C PHE A 201 6.14 -29.57 13.25
N PHE A 202 6.82 -30.65 13.62
CA PHE A 202 6.59 -31.98 13.04
C PHE A 202 5.23 -32.58 13.43
N ARG A 203 4.74 -32.34 14.65
CA ARG A 203 3.38 -32.76 15.06
C ARG A 203 2.30 -31.99 14.30
N ARG A 204 2.45 -30.67 14.14
CA ARG A 204 1.52 -29.83 13.38
C ARG A 204 1.52 -30.19 11.90
N ARG A 205 2.69 -30.55 11.34
CA ARG A 205 2.80 -31.04 9.96
C ARG A 205 2.12 -32.40 9.79
N ARG A 206 2.18 -33.30 10.78
CA ARG A 206 1.47 -34.59 10.74
C ARG A 206 -0.05 -34.44 10.92
N GLN A 207 -0.52 -33.52 11.75
CA GLN A 207 -1.96 -33.29 11.96
C GLN A 207 -2.69 -32.77 10.71
N ARG A 208 -1.97 -32.14 9.76
CA ARG A 208 -2.58 -31.70 8.48
C ARG A 208 -2.95 -32.84 7.52
N ARG A 209 -2.69 -34.12 7.86
CA ARG A 209 -2.95 -35.25 6.95
C ARG A 209 -4.12 -36.15 7.32
N THR A 210 -4.89 -35.83 8.37
CA THR A 210 -6.03 -36.66 8.76
C THR A 210 -7.21 -35.80 9.22
N LYS A 211 -7.97 -35.28 8.26
CA LYS A 211 -9.42 -35.14 8.44
C LYS A 211 -10.06 -36.26 7.60
N PRO A 212 -10.57 -37.33 8.22
CA PRO A 212 -11.37 -38.33 7.50
C PRO A 212 -12.59 -37.63 6.89
N GLY A 213 -12.88 -37.99 5.64
CA GLY A 213 -13.93 -37.39 4.83
C GLY A 213 -15.26 -37.38 5.56
N GLU A 214 -15.83 -36.19 5.68
CA GLU A 214 -17.25 -36.02 5.96
C GLU A 214 -17.99 -36.49 4.71
N GLU A 215 -18.67 -37.62 4.88
CA GLU A 215 -19.51 -38.30 3.92
C GLU A 215 -20.63 -37.36 3.47
N PHE A 216 -20.52 -36.85 2.24
CA PHE A 216 -21.54 -36.04 1.59
C PHE A 216 -22.74 -36.95 1.29
N HIS A 217 -23.77 -36.86 2.14
CA HIS A 217 -25.06 -37.50 1.90
C HIS A 217 -25.73 -36.80 0.71
N ILE A 218 -25.72 -37.45 -0.45
CA ILE A 218 -26.46 -36.99 -1.65
C ILE A 218 -27.94 -37.20 -1.36
N GLU A 219 -28.66 -36.12 -1.08
CA GLU A 219 -30.12 -36.12 -1.14
C GLU A 219 -30.53 -36.06 -2.62
N GLU A 220 -31.17 -37.12 -3.08
CA GLU A 220 -31.64 -37.36 -4.44
C GLU A 220 -32.77 -36.37 -4.79
N PHE A 221 -32.42 -35.25 -5.42
CA PHE A 221 -33.38 -34.29 -5.92
C PHE A 221 -34.09 -34.87 -7.17
N THR A 222 -35.29 -35.39 -6.94
CA THR A 222 -36.21 -35.84 -7.99
C THR A 222 -36.56 -34.66 -8.91
N THR A 223 -36.09 -34.71 -10.15
CA THR A 223 -36.42 -33.74 -11.20
C THR A 223 -37.85 -33.99 -11.72
N PRO A 224 -38.73 -32.96 -11.74
CA PRO A 224 -40.03 -33.08 -12.39
C PRO A 224 -39.89 -33.07 -13.92
N ALA A 225 -40.80 -33.82 -14.56
CA ALA A 225 -40.79 -34.20 -15.97
C ALA A 225 -40.67 -33.04 -16.99
N PRO A 226 -40.00 -33.27 -18.13
CA PRO A 226 -39.93 -32.30 -19.23
C PRO A 226 -41.26 -32.25 -20.01
N TYR A 227 -41.78 -31.04 -20.17
CA TYR A 227 -42.96 -30.76 -20.99
C TYR A 227 -42.69 -31.05 -22.47
N SER A 228 -43.58 -31.83 -23.09
CA SER A 228 -43.59 -32.10 -24.53
C SER A 228 -43.96 -30.83 -25.32
N VAL A 229 -43.05 -30.42 -26.21
CA VAL A 229 -43.34 -29.44 -27.26
C VAL A 229 -43.68 -30.20 -28.54
N HIS A 230 -44.91 -29.99 -29.03
CA HIS A 230 -45.40 -30.47 -30.31
C HIS A 230 -44.63 -29.82 -31.49
N PRO A 231 -44.28 -30.58 -32.55
CA PRO A 231 -43.80 -30.01 -33.80
C PRO A 231 -44.91 -29.94 -34.87
N PRO A 232 -44.98 -28.88 -35.68
CA PRO A 232 -45.56 -28.96 -37.01
C PRO A 232 -44.45 -29.14 -38.06
N GLU A 233 -44.40 -30.36 -38.56
CA GLU A 233 -44.44 -30.78 -39.97
C GLU A 233 -44.09 -29.78 -41.12
N ILE A 234 -43.39 -30.37 -42.11
CA ILE A 234 -43.30 -30.05 -43.56
C ILE A 234 -42.11 -29.17 -44.04
N ALA A 235 -41.06 -29.81 -44.60
CA ALA A 235 -40.77 -29.83 -46.05
C ALA A 235 -39.28 -30.14 -46.39
N SER A 236 -39.12 -31.25 -47.11
CA SER A 236 -38.23 -31.46 -48.27
C SER A 236 -36.72 -31.78 -48.11
N PRO A 237 -36.20 -32.73 -48.92
CA PRO A 237 -34.83 -33.22 -48.84
C PRO A 237 -33.91 -32.64 -49.92
N VAL A 238 -32.63 -32.41 -49.60
CA VAL A 238 -31.55 -32.33 -50.61
C VAL A 238 -30.34 -33.15 -50.15
N THR A 239 -30.15 -34.20 -50.94
CA THR A 239 -28.99 -35.03 -51.29
C THR A 239 -27.58 -34.55 -50.92
N VAL A 240 -26.85 -35.46 -50.24
CA VAL A 240 -25.53 -36.03 -50.59
C VAL A 240 -24.42 -35.09 -51.11
N SER A 241 -23.28 -35.04 -50.40
CA SER A 241 -21.99 -35.53 -50.93
C SER A 241 -20.87 -35.43 -49.89
N THR A 242 -20.32 -36.59 -49.53
CA THR A 242 -19.06 -36.74 -48.82
C THR A 242 -17.89 -36.46 -49.77
N ARG A 243 -16.98 -35.55 -49.39
CA ARG A 243 -15.60 -35.58 -49.89
C ARG A 243 -14.59 -35.39 -48.77
N LYS A 244 -13.93 -36.51 -48.50
CA LYS A 244 -12.61 -36.66 -47.89
C LYS A 244 -11.56 -36.07 -48.85
N THR A 245 -10.72 -35.18 -48.37
CA THR A 245 -9.42 -34.89 -48.98
C THR A 245 -8.39 -34.61 -47.90
N ASP A 246 -7.36 -35.44 -47.93
CA ASP A 246 -6.14 -35.39 -47.16
C ASP A 246 -5.26 -34.19 -47.56
N GLY A 247 -4.41 -33.75 -46.62
CA GLY A 247 -3.00 -33.51 -46.91
C GLY A 247 -2.51 -32.15 -47.47
N TYR A 248 -1.59 -31.56 -46.70
CA TYR A 248 -0.32 -30.94 -47.10
C TYR A 248 -0.16 -29.41 -47.33
N ASN A 249 1.06 -28.98 -46.92
CA ASN A 249 1.82 -27.74 -47.13
C ASN A 249 1.45 -26.49 -46.30
N SER A 250 2.29 -25.99 -45.38
CA SER A 250 3.71 -25.57 -45.41
C SER A 250 3.98 -24.26 -46.16
N SER A 251 4.68 -23.35 -45.46
CA SER A 251 5.26 -22.05 -45.88
C SER A 251 4.24 -20.96 -46.28
N THR A 252 4.25 -19.74 -45.76
CA THR A 252 5.37 -18.78 -45.75
C THR A 252 5.07 -17.63 -44.77
N PHE A 253 6.00 -17.30 -43.88
CA PHE A 253 5.94 -16.07 -43.06
C PHE A 253 6.24 -14.85 -43.94
N ALA A 254 5.25 -13.97 -44.11
CA ALA A 254 5.46 -12.66 -44.72
C ALA A 254 5.94 -11.67 -43.66
N LEU A 255 7.17 -11.18 -43.83
CA LEU A 255 7.73 -10.03 -43.14
C LEU A 255 6.93 -8.77 -43.50
N VAL A 256 6.19 -8.22 -42.54
CA VAL A 256 5.63 -6.87 -42.64
C VAL A 256 6.76 -5.86 -42.37
N ARG A 257 7.24 -5.26 -43.45
CA ARG A 257 8.18 -4.14 -43.47
C ARG A 257 7.35 -2.85 -43.44
N SER A 258 7.17 -2.26 -42.26
CA SER A 258 6.55 -0.94 -42.15
C SER A 258 7.57 0.15 -42.44
N SER A 259 7.34 0.84 -43.55
CA SER A 259 8.08 1.99 -44.05
C SER A 259 7.83 3.20 -43.17
N ALA A 260 8.90 3.80 -42.65
CA ALA A 260 8.88 5.14 -42.09
C ALA A 260 8.60 6.16 -43.21
N THR A 261 7.53 6.94 -43.08
CA THR A 261 7.30 8.13 -43.88
C THR A 261 7.59 9.35 -43.02
N SER A 262 8.68 10.02 -43.40
CA SER A 262 9.14 11.32 -42.95
C SER A 262 8.44 12.40 -43.76
N LEU A 263 7.78 13.36 -43.11
CA LEU A 263 7.49 14.70 -43.64
C LEU A 263 7.48 15.72 -42.48
N ASP A 264 8.63 16.39 -42.32
CA ASP A 264 8.88 17.83 -42.25
C ASP A 264 7.97 18.85 -41.50
N PRO A 265 8.55 20.02 -41.13
CA PRO A 265 8.23 20.77 -39.92
C PRO A 265 7.34 22.00 -40.17
N VAL A 266 6.55 22.40 -39.17
CA VAL A 266 5.79 23.65 -39.19
C VAL A 266 6.30 24.62 -38.13
N ALA A 267 6.90 25.68 -38.66
CA ALA A 267 6.87 27.08 -38.26
C ALA A 267 6.97 27.42 -36.75
N ALA A 268 8.15 27.95 -36.41
CA ALA A 268 8.37 28.83 -35.28
C ALA A 268 7.48 30.08 -35.38
N SER A 269 6.78 30.39 -34.29
CA SER A 269 6.13 31.69 -34.06
C SER A 269 6.90 32.45 -32.99
N SER A 270 7.08 33.74 -33.26
CA SER A 270 7.98 34.69 -32.61
C SER A 270 7.61 35.02 -31.16
N PRO A 271 8.58 35.44 -30.32
CA PRO A 271 8.27 36.05 -29.03
C PRO A 271 7.85 37.52 -29.22
N VAL A 272 6.69 37.87 -28.67
CA VAL A 272 6.20 39.25 -28.55
C VAL A 272 6.96 39.95 -27.43
N SER A 273 7.72 40.98 -27.79
CA SER A 273 8.34 41.92 -26.86
C SER A 273 7.27 42.80 -26.20
N LEU A 274 7.01 42.61 -24.90
CA LEU A 274 6.12 43.49 -24.15
C LEU A 274 6.92 44.63 -23.50
N SER A 275 6.51 45.84 -23.87
CA SER A 275 7.02 47.14 -23.44
C SER A 275 6.88 47.35 -21.93
N SER A 276 7.99 47.75 -21.31
CA SER A 276 8.09 48.30 -19.96
C SER A 276 7.36 49.65 -19.87
N GLY A 277 6.10 49.64 -19.41
CA GLY A 277 5.36 50.83 -18.99
C GLY A 277 5.29 50.89 -17.47
N GLY A 278 6.05 51.80 -16.86
CA GLY A 278 5.99 52.10 -15.44
C GLY A 278 4.67 52.79 -15.10
N GLY A 279 3.81 52.09 -14.34
CA GLY A 279 2.60 52.63 -13.74
C GLY A 279 2.59 52.35 -12.25
N GLN A 280 2.74 53.40 -11.44
CA GLN A 280 2.42 53.40 -10.02
C GLN A 280 0.99 52.90 -9.82
N LEU A 281 0.80 51.79 -9.11
CA LEU A 281 -0.50 51.38 -8.59
C LEU A 281 -0.40 51.22 -7.08
N GLY A 282 -1.25 51.99 -6.40
CA GLY A 282 -1.36 52.05 -4.96
C GLY A 282 -1.65 50.68 -4.35
N LEU A 283 -0.96 50.40 -3.26
CA LEU A 283 -1.19 49.26 -2.39
C LEU A 283 -2.61 49.33 -1.84
N ARG A 284 -3.51 48.56 -2.45
CA ARG A 284 -4.83 48.25 -1.90
C ARG A 284 -4.65 47.02 -0.99
N PRO A 285 -5.04 47.08 0.29
CA PRO A 285 -4.91 45.94 1.20
C PRO A 285 -5.70 44.74 0.66
N LEU A 286 -5.04 43.58 0.60
CA LEU A 286 -5.69 42.31 0.31
C LEU A 286 -6.77 42.03 1.37
N PRO A 287 -7.97 41.55 0.98
CA PRO A 287 -8.95 41.07 1.94
C PRO A 287 -8.37 39.87 2.67
N LEU A 288 -8.38 39.93 4.00
CA LEU A 288 -8.02 38.80 4.85
C LEU A 288 -8.86 37.57 4.46
N PRO A 289 -8.27 36.36 4.44
CA PRO A 289 -9.04 35.14 4.25
C PRO A 289 -10.09 35.04 5.37
N PRO A 290 -11.31 34.54 5.07
CA PRO A 290 -12.30 34.31 6.10
C PRO A 290 -11.70 33.36 7.14
N ALA A 291 -11.75 33.79 8.41
CA ALA A 291 -11.39 32.95 9.54
C ALA A 291 -12.15 31.62 9.41
N GLN A 292 -11.42 30.50 9.45
CA GLN A 292 -12.01 29.17 9.57
C GLN A 292 -12.92 29.19 10.78
N GLN A 293 -14.24 29.17 10.54
CA GLN A 293 -15.21 28.97 11.59
C GLN A 293 -14.96 27.58 12.18
N PRO A 294 -14.88 27.45 13.52
CA PRO A 294 -14.85 26.15 14.15
C PRO A 294 -16.13 25.40 13.75
N SER A 295 -15.93 24.17 13.25
CA SER A 295 -16.96 23.24 12.85
C SER A 295 -18.06 23.17 13.91
N PRO A 296 -19.35 23.23 13.55
CA PRO A 296 -20.42 23.05 14.52
C PRO A 296 -20.27 21.65 15.13
N SER A 297 -20.12 21.61 16.46
CA SER A 297 -20.18 20.39 17.26
C SER A 297 -21.46 19.64 16.92
N SER A 298 -21.34 18.50 16.23
CA SER A 298 -22.44 17.62 15.89
C SER A 298 -23.23 17.20 17.14
N PRO A 299 -24.56 17.05 17.04
CA PRO A 299 -25.40 16.64 18.16
C PRO A 299 -25.03 15.22 18.62
N ALA A 300 -24.86 15.07 19.93
CA ALA A 300 -24.57 13.82 20.60
C ALA A 300 -25.81 12.90 20.56
N GLY A 301 -25.97 12.14 19.48
CA GLY A 301 -27.10 11.24 19.36
C GLY A 301 -27.08 10.40 18.10
N ASP A 302 -25.95 9.71 17.82
CA ASP A 302 -25.88 8.59 16.85
C ASP A 302 -24.50 7.90 16.88
N ARG A 303 -24.01 7.56 18.08
CA ARG A 303 -22.72 6.84 18.22
C ARG A 303 -22.81 5.33 17.92
N VAL A 304 -24.01 4.74 17.99
CA VAL A 304 -24.16 3.28 17.95
C VAL A 304 -24.05 2.71 16.52
N SER A 305 -24.51 3.43 15.50
CA SER A 305 -24.43 2.95 14.10
C SER A 305 -23.06 3.15 13.44
N ARG A 306 -22.22 4.06 13.97
CA ARG A 306 -20.88 4.30 13.41
C ARG A 306 -19.83 3.29 13.87
N SER A 307 -20.00 2.67 15.04
CA SER A 307 -19.02 1.68 15.53
C SER A 307 -19.08 0.38 14.74
N LEU A 308 -20.27 -0.08 14.34
CA LEU A 308 -20.43 -1.36 13.63
C LEU A 308 -19.75 -1.41 12.26
N ASP A 309 -19.65 -0.27 11.57
CA ASP A 309 -18.98 -0.21 10.27
C ASP A 309 -17.45 -0.08 10.43
N LEU A 310 -17.00 0.63 11.47
CA LEU A 310 -15.57 0.69 11.82
C LEU A 310 -15.06 -0.67 12.28
N ASP A 311 -15.81 -1.39 13.09
CA ASP A 311 -15.43 -2.73 13.55
C ASP A 311 -15.24 -3.68 12.36
N ARG A 312 -16.12 -3.64 11.35
CA ARG A 312 -15.94 -4.41 10.11
C ARG A 312 -14.71 -4.02 9.31
N ILE A 313 -14.31 -2.75 9.36
CA ILE A 313 -13.11 -2.26 8.67
C ILE A 313 -11.86 -2.67 9.45
N VAL A 314 -11.85 -2.54 10.77
CA VAL A 314 -10.76 -2.97 11.65
C VAL A 314 -10.60 -4.48 11.60
N GLU A 315 -11.70 -5.23 11.63
CA GLU A 315 -11.74 -6.68 11.52
C GLU A 315 -11.38 -7.11 10.10
N GLY A 316 -11.83 -6.36 9.08
CA GLY A 316 -11.39 -6.49 7.70
C GLY A 316 -9.87 -6.29 7.57
N LEU A 317 -9.28 -5.28 8.21
CA LEU A 317 -7.84 -5.04 8.25
C LEU A 317 -7.11 -6.17 9.01
N ALA A 318 -7.66 -6.64 10.14
CA ALA A 318 -7.10 -7.73 10.91
C ALA A 318 -7.09 -9.06 10.12
N GLU A 319 -8.20 -9.42 9.48
CA GLU A 319 -8.28 -10.58 8.58
C GLU A 319 -7.35 -10.42 7.38
N ARG A 320 -7.30 -9.21 6.80
CA ARG A 320 -6.46 -8.84 5.66
C ARG A 320 -4.97 -9.07 5.91
N PHE A 321 -4.51 -8.88 7.14
CA PHE A 321 -3.10 -9.08 7.52
C PHE A 321 -2.85 -10.42 8.25
N GLY A 322 -3.83 -11.32 8.32
CA GLY A 322 -3.68 -12.63 8.96
C GLY A 322 -3.51 -12.54 10.48
N TRP A 323 -3.98 -11.45 11.09
CA TRP A 323 -4.10 -11.32 12.52
C TRP A 323 -5.32 -12.10 12.96
N THR A 324 -5.17 -13.41 13.14
CA THR A 324 -6.15 -14.13 13.95
C THR A 324 -6.04 -13.56 15.35
N ALA A 325 -7.08 -12.86 15.81
CA ALA A 325 -7.21 -12.49 17.20
C ALA A 325 -6.88 -13.73 18.06
N PRO A 326 -6.04 -13.60 19.10
CA PRO A 326 -5.77 -14.72 19.99
C PRO A 326 -7.11 -15.27 20.48
N PRO A 327 -7.28 -16.61 20.52
CA PRO A 327 -8.56 -17.21 20.85
C PRO A 327 -9.08 -16.65 22.18
N PRO A 328 -10.39 -16.33 22.29
CA PRO A 328 -10.95 -15.76 23.51
C PRO A 328 -10.63 -16.67 24.69
N GLY A 329 -9.96 -16.13 25.72
CA GLY A 329 -9.54 -16.86 26.92
C GLY A 329 -8.04 -16.92 27.21
N VAL A 330 -7.19 -16.18 26.50
CA VAL A 330 -5.81 -15.92 26.94
C VAL A 330 -5.71 -14.51 27.52
N ASP A 331 -5.70 -14.41 28.85
CA ASP A 331 -5.58 -13.13 29.56
C ASP A 331 -4.21 -12.50 29.29
N SER A 332 -4.20 -11.25 28.81
CA SER A 332 -3.01 -10.43 28.50
C SER A 332 -2.11 -10.10 29.71
N ALA A 333 -2.36 -10.68 30.89
CA ALA A 333 -1.71 -10.32 32.14
C ALA A 333 -0.31 -10.95 32.36
N THR A 334 0.24 -11.70 31.41
CA THR A 334 1.54 -12.40 31.61
C THR A 334 2.64 -12.04 30.61
N LEU A 335 2.54 -10.89 29.93
CA LEU A 335 3.56 -10.41 28.97
C LEU A 335 4.02 -8.98 29.29
N THR A 336 4.49 -8.73 30.51
CA THR A 336 5.36 -7.59 30.81
C THR A 336 6.50 -8.03 31.71
N SER A 337 7.69 -8.25 31.13
CA SER A 337 9.00 -7.89 31.70
C SER A 337 10.16 -8.67 31.05
N ARG A 338 10.72 -8.10 29.98
CA ARG A 338 12.15 -8.16 29.56
C ARG A 338 12.18 -7.65 28.11
N GLY A 339 12.80 -6.55 27.76
CA GLY A 339 14.01 -5.91 28.28
C GLY A 339 14.82 -5.56 27.03
N GLY A 340 15.12 -4.29 26.85
CA GLY A 340 15.77 -3.75 25.65
C GLY A 340 17.15 -4.35 25.38
N GLY A 341 17.48 -4.45 24.09
CA GLY A 341 18.80 -4.78 23.57
C GLY A 341 18.95 -4.14 22.20
N THR A 342 19.83 -3.14 22.11
CA THR A 342 20.25 -2.43 20.91
C THR A 342 20.88 -3.39 19.90
N SER A 343 20.31 -3.50 18.70
CA SER A 343 20.89 -4.24 17.58
C SER A 343 21.67 -3.30 16.65
N GLU A 344 22.99 -3.43 16.68
CA GLU A 344 23.93 -2.88 15.70
C GLU A 344 23.86 -3.70 14.39
N PRO A 345 23.86 -3.07 13.20
CA PRO A 345 23.77 -3.80 11.94
C PRO A 345 25.13 -4.41 11.53
N PRO A 346 25.15 -5.58 10.87
CA PRO A 346 26.39 -6.24 10.48
C PRO A 346 27.06 -5.54 9.30
N GLU A 347 28.36 -5.26 9.47
CA GLU A 347 29.30 -4.85 8.44
C GLU A 347 29.55 -6.03 7.48
N TYR A 348 29.26 -5.84 6.19
CA TYR A 348 29.50 -6.84 5.14
C TYR A 348 30.74 -6.43 4.32
N ARG A 349 31.75 -7.31 4.32
CA ARG A 349 32.86 -7.32 3.35
C ARG A 349 32.46 -8.03 2.07
#